data_AF-A0A151KZ05-F1
#
_entry.id   AF-A0A151KZ05-F1
#
_cell.length_a   1.000
_cell.length_b   1.000
_cell.length_c   1.000
_cell.angle_alpha   90.00
_cell.angle_beta   90.00
_cell.angle_gamma   90.00
#
_symmetry.space_group_name_H-M   'P 1'
#
loop_
_entity.id
_entity.type
_entity.pdbx_description
1 polymer ?
#
loop_
_entity_poly.entity_id
_entity_poly.type
_entity_poly.pdbx_seq_one_letter_code
_entity_poly.pdbx_strand_id
1 'polypeptide(L)'
;MLPGYRGKSPYLYKVLSDIPNVHMVDPSIKSEILVRNALLTASQTGTACIEAACFEKKSILMGDTWFSETPNVHKFQTLSSFDELVQMPSFCREEVLDSLLAWIDNKAIPGCVNPSSEEYFRQKFHDAKYASMFDDKVMAKQYVDTILSDLKKLAIV
;
A
#
# COMPACT_ATOMS: atom_id res chain seq x y z
N MET A 1 8.13 10.19 27.75
CA MET A 1 8.46 9.96 26.33
C MET A 1 7.16 10.12 25.55
N LEU A 2 7.06 11.08 24.61
CA LEU A 2 5.84 11.23 23.80
C LEU A 2 5.72 10.03 22.84
N PRO A 3 4.51 9.51 22.55
CA PRO A 3 4.32 8.42 21.61
C PRO A 3 4.90 8.78 20.23
N GLY A 4 5.38 7.81 19.44
CA GLY A 4 6.10 8.06 18.17
C GLY A 4 5.38 8.95 17.15
N TYR A 5 4.05 8.94 17.09
CA TYR A 5 3.25 9.85 16.24
C TYR A 5 3.21 11.31 16.76
N ARG A 6 3.58 11.52 18.03
CA ARG A 6 3.86 12.80 18.70
C ARG A 6 5.36 13.09 18.81
N GLY A 7 6.21 12.26 18.19
CA GLY A 7 7.67 12.31 18.31
C GLY A 7 8.36 13.36 17.43
N LYS A 8 7.60 14.20 16.73
CA LYS A 8 8.16 15.31 15.95
C LYS A 8 8.28 16.55 16.83
N SER A 9 9.37 17.29 16.65
CA SER A 9 9.62 18.52 17.38
C SER A 9 8.47 19.51 17.18
N PRO A 10 8.04 20.26 18.22
CA PRO A 10 7.13 21.40 18.06
C PRO A 10 7.58 22.39 16.99
N TYR A 11 8.90 22.51 16.76
CA TYR A 11 9.46 23.33 15.70
C TYR A 11 9.05 22.85 14.30
N LEU A 12 8.94 21.54 14.06
CA LEU A 12 8.48 21.02 12.78
C LEU A 12 7.08 21.54 12.46
N TYR A 13 6.16 21.42 13.42
CA TYR A 13 4.78 21.86 13.24
C TYR A 13 4.69 23.37 13.02
N LYS A 14 5.52 24.16 13.72
CA LYS A 14 5.62 25.60 13.47
C LYS A 14 6.04 25.91 12.03
N VAL A 15 7.12 25.28 11.56
CA VAL A 15 7.59 25.46 10.18
C VAL A 15 6.52 25.06 9.16
N LEU A 16 5.82 23.94 9.38
CA LEU A 16 4.74 23.51 8.49
C LEU A 16 3.56 24.50 8.48
N SER A 17 3.19 25.06 9.63
CA SER A 17 2.13 26.07 9.75
C SER A 17 2.49 27.41 9.12
N ASP A 18 3.78 27.72 8.97
CA ASP A 18 4.26 28.96 8.37
C ASP A 18 4.27 28.90 6.82
N ILE A 19 4.07 27.71 6.21
CA ILE A 19 4.02 27.56 4.74
C ILE A 19 2.68 28.08 4.20
N PRO A 20 2.67 28.98 3.19
CA PRO A 20 1.43 29.47 2.59
C PRO A 20 0.56 28.34 2.05
N ASN A 21 -0.75 28.42 2.31
CA ASN A 21 -1.75 27.43 1.90
C ASN A 21 -1.57 26.01 2.50
N VAL A 22 -0.78 25.87 3.56
CA VAL A 22 -0.67 24.63 4.33
C VAL A 22 -1.46 24.76 5.62
N HIS A 23 -2.38 23.83 5.84
CA HIS A 23 -3.20 23.78 7.03
C HIS A 23 -2.95 22.47 7.78
N MET A 24 -2.59 22.60 9.06
CA MET A 24 -2.49 21.45 9.95
C MET A 24 -3.88 21.05 10.42
N VAL A 25 -4.25 19.78 10.25
CA VAL A 25 -5.54 19.25 10.70
C VAL A 25 -5.38 18.57 12.06
N ASP A 26 -6.36 18.75 12.94
CA ASP A 26 -6.38 18.09 14.24
C ASP A 26 -6.40 16.56 14.09
N PRO A 27 -5.56 15.81 14.83
CA PRO A 27 -5.46 14.36 14.69
C PRO A 27 -6.72 13.59 15.13
N SER A 28 -7.68 14.23 15.81
CA SER A 28 -8.99 13.63 16.13
C SER A 28 -9.92 13.56 14.92
N ILE A 29 -9.64 14.31 13.84
CA ILE A 29 -10.40 14.26 12.60
C ILE A 29 -10.08 12.94 11.87
N LYS A 30 -11.13 12.22 11.48
CA LYS A 30 -10.99 10.96 10.74
C LYS A 30 -10.34 11.20 9.37
N SER A 31 -9.27 10.46 9.06
CA SER A 31 -8.56 10.54 7.78
C SER A 31 -9.51 10.33 6.58
N GLU A 32 -10.46 9.41 6.69
CA GLU A 32 -11.48 9.12 5.67
C GLU A 32 -12.21 10.39 5.20
N ILE A 33 -12.55 11.30 6.13
CA ILE A 33 -13.24 12.55 5.80
C ILE A 33 -12.34 13.41 4.91
N LEU A 34 -11.04 13.49 5.23
CA LEU A 34 -10.09 14.29 4.46
C LEU A 34 -9.87 13.69 3.08
N VAL A 35 -9.56 12.39 3.02
CA VAL A 35 -9.28 11.66 1.77
C VAL A 35 -10.47 11.73 0.82
N ARG A 36 -11.69 11.48 1.33
CA ARG A 36 -12.91 11.51 0.51
C ARG A 36 -13.24 12.90 -0.03
N ASN A 37 -12.82 13.98 0.63
CA ASN A 37 -13.08 15.36 0.17
C ASN A 37 -11.90 16.01 -0.57
N ALA A 38 -10.71 15.42 -0.52
CA ALA A 38 -9.52 15.95 -1.20
C ALA A 38 -9.62 15.82 -2.73
N LEU A 39 -8.96 16.70 -3.47
CA LEU A 39 -8.77 16.55 -4.92
C LEU A 39 -7.85 15.35 -5.22
N LEU A 40 -6.79 15.21 -4.44
CA LEU A 40 -5.82 14.11 -4.50
C LEU A 40 -5.23 13.87 -3.11
N THR A 41 -4.69 12.68 -2.88
CA THR A 41 -3.99 12.35 -1.63
C THR A 41 -2.52 12.06 -1.90
N ALA A 42 -1.59 12.67 -1.15
CA ALA A 42 -0.17 12.40 -1.28
C ALA A 42 0.40 11.81 0.01
N SER A 43 1.27 10.82 -0.10
CA SER A 43 1.97 10.23 1.04
C SER A 43 3.34 9.69 0.65
N GLN A 44 4.22 9.50 1.63
CA GLN A 44 5.46 8.75 1.40
C GLN A 44 5.18 7.27 1.22
N THR A 45 4.63 6.61 2.23
CA THR A 45 4.31 5.17 2.22
C THR A 45 2.96 4.86 2.87
N GLY A 46 2.14 5.89 3.12
CA GLY A 46 0.89 5.75 3.86
C GLY A 46 -0.23 5.11 3.05
N THR A 47 -1.04 4.29 3.71
CA THR A 47 -2.21 3.61 3.13
C THR A 47 -3.32 4.56 2.69
N ALA A 48 -3.26 5.84 3.08
CA ALA A 48 -4.18 6.88 2.61
C ALA A 48 -4.20 7.00 1.07
N CYS A 49 -3.11 6.62 0.38
CA CYS A 49 -3.09 6.54 -1.09
C CYS A 49 -3.98 5.41 -1.62
N ILE A 50 -4.03 4.24 -0.95
CA ILE A 50 -4.97 3.16 -1.28
C ILE A 50 -6.40 3.60 -0.98
N GLU A 51 -6.64 4.24 0.16
CA GLU A 51 -7.96 4.76 0.54
C GLU A 51 -8.49 5.71 -0.55
N ALA A 52 -7.65 6.63 -1.05
CA ALA A 52 -7.98 7.52 -2.15
C ALA A 52 -8.34 6.75 -3.43
N ALA A 53 -7.55 5.73 -3.79
CA ALA A 53 -7.85 4.88 -4.95
C ALA A 53 -9.21 4.18 -4.82
N CYS A 54 -9.57 3.68 -3.63
CA CYS A 54 -10.89 3.08 -3.37
C CYS A 54 -12.06 4.08 -3.50
N PHE A 55 -11.79 5.37 -3.31
CA PHE A 55 -12.71 6.47 -3.58
C PHE A 55 -12.64 6.99 -5.03
N GLU A 56 -11.94 6.26 -5.92
CA GLU A 56 -11.76 6.61 -7.34
C GLU A 56 -11.02 7.94 -7.54
N LYS A 57 -10.19 8.29 -6.54
CA LYS A 57 -9.37 9.50 -6.52
C LYS A 57 -7.91 9.16 -6.75
N LYS A 58 -7.24 10.05 -7.48
CA LYS A 58 -5.80 9.96 -7.71
C LYS A 58 -5.03 10.18 -6.41
N SER A 59 -3.92 9.47 -6.29
CA SER A 59 -2.98 9.65 -5.21
C SER A 59 -1.54 9.66 -5.70
N ILE A 60 -0.67 10.31 -4.94
CA ILE A 60 0.76 10.41 -5.21
C ILE A 60 1.52 9.68 -4.11
N LEU A 61 2.33 8.71 -4.50
CA LEU A 61 3.20 7.95 -3.61
C LEU A 61 4.65 8.39 -3.84
N MET A 62 5.33 8.87 -2.78
CA MET A 62 6.72 9.33 -2.87
C MET A 62 7.76 8.26 -2.50
N GLY A 63 7.33 7.21 -1.79
CA GLY A 63 8.12 6.02 -1.49
C GLY A 63 7.74 4.85 -2.38
N ASP A 64 8.33 3.69 -2.10
CA ASP A 64 7.96 2.43 -2.75
C ASP A 64 7.29 1.50 -1.75
N THR A 65 6.15 0.92 -2.14
CA THR A 65 5.29 0.09 -1.31
C THR A 65 4.75 -1.09 -2.10
N TRP A 66 4.16 -2.04 -1.39
CA TRP A 66 3.44 -3.16 -2.00
C TRP A 66 2.14 -2.72 -2.73
N PHE A 67 1.82 -1.44 -2.86
CA PHE A 67 0.63 -1.01 -3.61
C PHE A 67 0.97 0.08 -4.62
N SER A 68 2.26 0.27 -4.93
CA SER A 68 2.71 1.33 -5.83
C SER A 68 2.17 1.21 -7.26
N GLU A 69 1.70 0.02 -7.65
CA GLU A 69 1.14 -0.28 -8.98
C GLU A 69 -0.40 -0.39 -8.98
N THR A 70 -1.05 -0.02 -7.87
CA THR A 70 -2.51 -0.03 -7.79
C THR A 70 -3.09 1.10 -8.66
N PRO A 71 -4.17 0.85 -9.43
CA PRO A 71 -4.84 1.89 -10.19
C PRO A 71 -5.16 3.12 -9.34
N ASN A 72 -5.05 4.31 -9.93
CA ASN A 72 -5.13 5.62 -9.25
C ASN A 72 -4.01 5.95 -8.24
N VAL A 73 -3.02 5.08 -8.05
CA VAL A 73 -1.80 5.37 -7.26
C VAL A 73 -0.65 5.68 -8.21
N HIS A 74 -0.12 6.89 -8.15
CA HIS A 74 0.92 7.36 -9.07
C HIS A 74 2.22 7.60 -8.31
N LYS A 75 3.34 7.05 -8.81
CA LYS A 75 4.66 7.29 -8.25
C LYS A 75 5.10 8.72 -8.55
N PHE A 76 5.56 9.45 -7.53
CA PHE A 76 6.02 10.82 -7.71
C PHE A 76 7.16 10.93 -8.73
N GLN A 77 8.08 9.95 -8.75
CA GLN A 77 9.22 9.97 -9.67
C GLN A 77 8.83 9.75 -11.15
N THR A 78 7.64 9.23 -11.44
CA THR A 78 7.19 8.97 -12.81
C THR A 78 6.35 10.10 -13.40
N LEU A 79 5.94 11.07 -12.57
CA LEU A 79 5.13 12.21 -13.00
C LEU A 79 6.02 13.36 -13.46
N SER A 80 5.73 13.93 -14.63
CA SER A 80 6.44 15.11 -15.14
C SER A 80 5.85 16.42 -14.59
N SER A 81 4.53 16.45 -14.36
CA SER A 81 3.82 17.65 -13.90
C SER A 81 2.50 17.32 -13.22
N PHE A 82 1.94 18.31 -12.52
CA PHE A 82 0.59 18.22 -11.97
C PHE A 82 -0.48 18.14 -13.06
N ASP A 83 -0.32 18.90 -14.15
CA ASP A 83 -1.29 18.92 -15.24
C ASP A 83 -1.41 17.56 -15.93
N GLU A 84 -0.28 16.86 -16.10
CA GLU A 84 -0.24 15.48 -16.59
C GLU A 84 -1.10 14.57 -15.69
N LEU A 85 -0.90 14.63 -14.37
CA LEU A 85 -1.64 13.81 -13.42
C LEU A 85 -3.15 14.07 -13.50
N VAL A 86 -3.56 15.33 -13.63
CA VAL A 86 -4.99 15.70 -13.72
C VAL A 86 -5.63 15.18 -15.02
N GLN A 87 -4.86 15.17 -16.12
CA GLN A 87 -5.30 14.69 -17.43
C GLN A 87 -5.38 13.15 -17.52
N MET A 88 -4.65 12.41 -16.66
CA MET A 88 -4.72 10.94 -16.65
C MET A 88 -6.15 10.46 -16.34
N PRO A 89 -6.61 9.35 -16.97
CA PRO A 89 -7.88 8.75 -16.60
C PRO A 89 -7.84 8.27 -15.14
N SER A 90 -9.00 8.32 -14.48
CA SER A 90 -9.20 7.61 -13.22
C SER A 90 -9.81 6.24 -13.51
N PHE A 91 -9.44 5.27 -12.69
CA PHE A 91 -9.94 3.90 -12.73
C PHE A 91 -11.08 3.73 -11.72
N CYS A 92 -12.03 2.85 -12.01
CA CYS A 92 -13.15 2.60 -11.10
C CYS A 92 -12.74 1.69 -9.93
N ARG A 93 -13.60 1.61 -8.90
CA ARG A 93 -13.33 0.80 -7.71
C ARG A 93 -13.10 -0.68 -8.04
N GLU A 94 -13.79 -1.23 -9.03
CA GLU A 94 -13.66 -2.62 -9.44
C GLU A 94 -12.25 -2.91 -9.97
N GLU A 95 -11.67 -2.02 -10.77
CA GLU A 95 -10.30 -2.16 -11.27
C GLU A 95 -9.27 -2.09 -10.14
N VAL A 96 -9.51 -1.23 -9.14
CA VAL A 96 -8.69 -1.16 -7.93
C VAL A 96 -8.77 -2.47 -7.15
N LEU A 97 -9.97 -3.03 -6.99
CA LEU A 97 -10.18 -4.31 -6.32
C LEU A 97 -9.46 -5.45 -7.06
N ASP A 98 -9.62 -5.55 -8.37
CA ASP A 98 -9.01 -6.59 -9.20
C ASP A 98 -7.48 -6.53 -9.12
N SER A 99 -6.91 -5.32 -9.13
CA SER A 99 -5.47 -5.12 -8.91
C SER A 99 -5.05 -5.70 -7.55
N LEU A 100 -5.75 -5.34 -6.47
CA LEU A 100 -5.42 -5.81 -5.12
C LEU A 100 -5.61 -7.33 -4.95
N LEU A 101 -6.56 -7.95 -5.65
CA LEU A 101 -6.70 -9.40 -5.69
C LEU A 101 -5.53 -10.04 -6.42
N ALA A 102 -5.09 -9.47 -7.55
CA ALA A 102 -3.91 -9.94 -8.28
C ALA A 102 -2.62 -9.82 -7.46
N TRP A 103 -2.54 -8.92 -6.48
CA TRP A 103 -1.40 -8.85 -5.56
C TRP A 103 -1.24 -10.13 -4.73
N ILE A 104 -2.34 -10.72 -4.26
CA ILE A 104 -2.29 -11.99 -3.51
C ILE A 104 -1.61 -13.06 -4.36
N ASP A 105 -1.93 -13.11 -5.64
CA ASP A 105 -1.43 -14.15 -6.55
C ASP A 105 0.03 -13.93 -6.94
N ASN A 106 0.44 -12.67 -7.09
CA ASN A 106 1.75 -12.34 -7.65
C ASN A 106 2.82 -12.06 -6.60
N LYS A 107 2.43 -11.71 -5.37
CA LYS A 107 3.32 -11.10 -4.37
C LYS A 107 3.18 -11.69 -2.97
N ALA A 108 2.12 -12.46 -2.69
CA ALA A 108 2.01 -13.20 -1.44
C ALA A 108 2.57 -14.62 -1.59
N ILE A 109 3.18 -15.12 -0.52
CA ILE A 109 3.49 -16.55 -0.38
C ILE A 109 2.39 -17.13 0.51
N PRO A 110 1.51 -17.99 -0.02
CA PRO A 110 0.49 -18.66 0.79
C PRO A 110 1.18 -19.50 1.86
N GLY A 111 0.93 -19.19 3.13
CA GLY A 111 1.42 -20.01 4.22
C GLY A 111 0.66 -19.80 5.53
N CYS A 112 0.65 -20.84 6.36
CA CYS A 112 0.00 -20.78 7.67
C CYS A 112 0.99 -20.26 8.73
N VAL A 113 0.74 -19.06 9.25
CA VAL A 113 1.63 -18.39 10.22
C VAL A 113 1.69 -19.11 11.57
N ASN A 114 0.67 -19.90 11.91
CA ASN A 114 0.67 -20.78 13.08
C ASN A 114 -0.16 -22.07 12.85
N PRO A 115 0.18 -23.21 13.49
CA PRO A 115 -0.61 -24.44 13.38
C PRO A 115 -2.02 -24.32 13.96
N SER A 116 -2.24 -23.45 14.94
CA SER A 116 -3.54 -23.31 15.61
C SER A 116 -4.63 -22.68 14.74
N SER A 117 -4.26 -21.92 13.70
CA SER A 117 -5.20 -21.33 12.74
C SER A 117 -5.36 -22.16 11.47
N GLU A 118 -4.64 -23.29 11.36
CA GLU A 118 -4.59 -24.09 10.13
C GLU A 118 -5.97 -24.55 9.68
N GLU A 119 -6.78 -25.09 10.60
CA GLU A 119 -8.13 -25.57 10.31
C GLU A 119 -9.05 -24.44 9.80
N TYR A 120 -8.99 -23.26 10.43
CA TYR A 120 -9.73 -22.08 9.99
C TYR A 120 -9.33 -21.67 8.56
N PHE A 121 -8.03 -21.67 8.27
CA PHE A 121 -7.54 -21.34 6.95
C PHE A 121 -7.87 -22.41 5.91
N ARG A 122 -7.86 -23.71 6.26
CA ARG A 122 -8.28 -24.80 5.36
C ARG A 122 -9.74 -24.65 4.93
N GLN A 123 -10.61 -24.24 5.86
CA GLN A 123 -12.03 -23.99 5.54
C GLN A 123 -12.20 -22.77 4.63
N LYS A 124 -11.46 -21.69 4.91
CA LYS A 124 -11.55 -20.43 4.16
C LYS A 124 -10.90 -20.52 2.76
N PHE A 125 -9.79 -21.22 2.66
CA PHE A 125 -8.98 -21.37 1.44
C PHE A 125 -8.95 -22.84 0.99
N HIS A 126 -10.14 -23.41 0.75
CA HIS A 126 -10.32 -24.80 0.35
C HIS A 126 -10.08 -25.06 -1.15
N ASP A 127 -9.87 -24.00 -1.93
CA ASP A 127 -9.56 -24.11 -3.36
C ASP A 127 -8.21 -24.82 -3.56
N ALA A 128 -8.11 -25.66 -4.61
CA ALA A 128 -6.89 -26.37 -4.99
C ALA A 128 -5.70 -25.40 -5.19
N LYS A 129 -5.98 -24.16 -5.58
CA LYS A 129 -5.00 -23.07 -5.68
C LYS A 129 -4.21 -22.84 -4.38
N TYR A 130 -4.83 -23.05 -3.22
CA TYR A 130 -4.22 -22.80 -1.91
C TYR A 130 -3.73 -24.07 -1.22
N ALA A 131 -3.79 -25.24 -1.87
CA ALA A 131 -3.39 -26.51 -1.24
C ALA A 131 -1.93 -26.49 -0.74
N SER A 132 -1.04 -25.80 -1.44
CA SER A 132 0.38 -25.64 -1.03
C SER A 132 0.58 -24.84 0.25
N MET A 133 -0.42 -24.05 0.67
CA MET A 133 -0.39 -23.27 1.93
C MET A 133 -0.27 -24.17 3.17
N PHE A 134 -0.60 -25.45 3.03
CA PHE A 134 -0.65 -26.42 4.12
C PHE A 134 0.34 -27.59 3.95
N ASP A 135 1.34 -27.42 3.08
CA ASP A 135 2.47 -28.35 2.93
C ASP A 135 3.77 -27.64 3.32
N ASP A 136 4.28 -27.96 4.51
CA ASP A 136 5.48 -27.34 5.08
C ASP A 136 6.72 -27.45 4.18
N LYS A 137 6.86 -28.55 3.43
CA LYS A 137 8.02 -28.75 2.54
C LYS A 137 7.91 -27.86 1.31
N VAL A 138 6.71 -27.77 0.73
CA VAL A 138 6.46 -26.89 -0.42
C VAL A 138 6.63 -25.43 -0.01
N MET A 139 6.10 -25.02 1.14
CA MET A 139 6.25 -23.67 1.68
C MET A 139 7.72 -23.30 1.92
N ALA A 140 8.47 -24.15 2.64
CA ALA A 140 9.88 -23.89 2.94
C ALA A 140 10.71 -23.70 1.65
N LYS A 141 10.44 -24.52 0.63
CA LYS A 141 11.08 -24.39 -0.68
C LYS A 141 10.68 -23.07 -1.37
N GLN A 142 9.40 -22.72 -1.39
CA GLN A 142 8.91 -21.48 -2.00
C GLN A 142 9.51 -20.23 -1.35
N TYR A 143 9.70 -20.22 -0.02
CA TYR A 143 10.38 -19.13 0.67
C TYR A 143 11.82 -18.97 0.19
N VAL A 144 12.58 -20.07 0.17
CA VAL A 144 13.99 -20.06 -0.26
C VAL A 144 14.10 -19.61 -1.72
N ASP A 145 13.29 -20.20 -2.62
CA ASP A 145 13.31 -19.88 -4.05
C ASP A 145 12.96 -18.41 -4.31
N THR A 146 11.96 -17.86 -3.59
CA THR A 146 11.58 -16.44 -3.70
C THR A 146 12.69 -15.51 -3.23
N ILE A 147 13.27 -15.77 -2.06
CA ILE A 147 14.37 -14.95 -1.51
C ILE A 147 15.57 -14.96 -2.47
N LEU A 148 15.94 -16.14 -2.99
CA LEU A 148 17.05 -16.25 -3.94
C LEU A 148 16.75 -15.53 -5.27
N SER A 149 15.51 -15.56 -5.73
CA SER A 149 15.06 -14.83 -6.92
C SER A 149 15.19 -13.31 -6.74
N ASP A 150 14.76 -12.78 -5.59
CA ASP A 150 14.81 -11.35 -5.31
C ASP A 150 16.25 -10.86 -5.10
N LEU A 151 17.09 -11.64 -4.42
CA LEU A 151 18.53 -11.35 -4.31
C LEU A 151 19.21 -11.28 -5.69
N LYS A 152 18.84 -12.15 -6.63
CA LYS A 152 19.36 -12.10 -8.01
C LYS A 152 18.91 -10.85 -8.75
N LYS A 153 17.66 -10.39 -8.56
CA LYS A 153 17.16 -9.15 -9.18
C LYS A 153 17.88 -7.92 -8.63
N LEU A 154 18.24 -7.94 -7.34
CA LEU A 154 18.99 -6.86 -6.68
C LEU A 154 20.48 -6.82 -7.06
N ALA A 155 21.06 -7.95 -7.46
CA ALA A 155 22.46 -8.08 -7.83
C ALA A 155 22.80 -7.60 -9.27
N ILE A 156 21.85 -6.99 -9.99
CA ILE A 156 22.03 -6.42 -11.35
C ILE A 156 22.16 -4.89 -11.30
N VAL A 157 22.75 -4.34 -10.24
CA VAL A 157 23.23 -2.94 -10.18
C VAL A 157 24.72 -2.93 -9.95
#